data_AF-A0A804P4R0-F1
#
_entry.id   AF-A0A804P4R0-F1
#
_cell.length_a   1.000
_cell.length_b   1.000
_cell.length_c   1.000
_cell.angle_alpha   90.00
_cell.angle_beta   90.00
_cell.angle_gamma   90.00
#
_symmetry.space_group_name_H-M   'P 1'
#
loop_
_entity.id
_entity.type
_entity.pdbx_description
1 polymer ?
#
loop_
_entity_poly.entity_id
_entity_poly.type
_entity_poly.pdbx_seq_one_letter_code
_entity_poly.pdbx_strand_id
1 'polypeptide(L)'
;MSHLDMGGEELLCKARVFSRHHLASAVRYLEPSLGEYVRQSLDHPYHLSLTQYKARHHLAYLQSLPVRDTALERLVAAEFQLNRSLHQKEMQAIKRWWMELGLVQEIPVVRDQVLKWYMWSMTALQGRSFSRHRVQITKIIALVYVVDDIFDLVATLDELSLFAEAVKMWNSTAAESLPSYMRSCYKALYTVTNEIADTAEKEHGLNHVNHLRKAV
;
A
#
# COMPACT_ATOMS: atom_id res chain seq x y z
N MET A 1 -2.09 2.27 23.75
CA MET A 1 -2.60 1.25 24.69
C MET A 1 -4.09 1.00 24.53
N SER A 2 -5.00 1.92 24.89
CA SER A 2 -6.45 1.66 24.78
C SER A 2 -6.98 1.41 23.36
N HIS A 3 -6.22 1.77 22.33
CA HIS A 3 -6.51 1.45 20.93
C HIS A 3 -6.12 0.02 20.51
N LEU A 4 -5.58 -0.79 21.42
CA LEU A 4 -5.25 -2.20 21.19
C LEU A 4 -6.34 -3.16 21.69
N ASP A 5 -7.48 -2.63 22.13
CA ASP A 5 -8.63 -3.43 22.58
C ASP A 5 -9.07 -4.41 21.50
N MET A 6 -9.10 -5.70 21.83
CA MET A 6 -9.49 -6.79 20.92
C MET A 6 -10.98 -7.17 21.02
N GLY A 7 -11.76 -6.42 21.81
CA GLY A 7 -13.16 -6.70 22.10
C GLY A 7 -13.31 -7.46 23.42
N GLY A 8 -14.08 -6.89 24.34
CA GLY A 8 -14.32 -7.45 25.67
C GLY A 8 -13.50 -6.80 26.80
N GLU A 9 -12.58 -5.89 26.48
CA GLU A 9 -11.74 -5.20 27.48
C GLU A 9 -12.39 -3.88 27.91
N GLU A 10 -13.48 -3.97 28.69
CA GLU A 10 -14.27 -2.80 29.13
C GLU A 10 -13.41 -1.71 29.80
N LEU A 11 -12.37 -2.13 30.54
CA LEU A 11 -11.41 -1.21 31.16
C LEU A 11 -10.63 -0.38 30.14
N LEU A 12 -10.21 -0.95 29.01
CA LEU A 12 -9.52 -0.22 27.95
C LEU A 12 -10.45 0.77 27.26
N CYS A 13 -11.72 0.40 27.05
CA CYS A 13 -12.72 1.31 26.52
C CYS A 13 -12.94 2.51 27.46
N LYS A 14 -13.12 2.27 28.77
CA LYS A 14 -13.22 3.32 29.80
C LYS A 14 -11.97 4.20 29.83
N ALA A 15 -10.78 3.59 29.78
CA ALA A 15 -9.52 4.32 29.74
C ALA A 15 -9.39 5.20 28.49
N ARG A 16 -9.88 4.74 27.32
CA ARG A 16 -9.91 5.54 26.08
C ARG A 16 -10.80 6.78 26.24
N VAL A 17 -12.02 6.60 26.76
CA VAL A 17 -12.96 7.71 26.96
C VAL A 17 -12.41 8.71 27.97
N PHE A 18 -11.93 8.21 29.11
CA PHE A 18 -11.33 9.01 30.18
C PHE A 18 -10.13 9.83 29.67
N SER A 19 -9.14 9.17 29.08
CA SER A 19 -7.92 9.84 28.60
C SER A 19 -8.22 10.84 27.48
N ARG A 20 -9.09 10.50 26.52
CA ARG A 20 -9.47 11.42 25.44
C ARG A 20 -10.11 12.70 26.00
N HIS A 21 -11.04 12.58 26.94
CA HIS A 21 -11.72 13.73 27.54
C HIS A 21 -10.75 14.65 28.29
N HIS A 22 -9.91 14.07 29.15
CA HIS A 22 -8.97 14.86 29.95
C HIS A 22 -7.86 15.48 29.11
N LEU A 23 -7.29 14.74 28.15
CA LEU A 23 -6.26 15.28 27.26
C LEU A 23 -6.81 16.40 26.38
N ALA A 24 -8.00 16.23 25.78
CA ALA A 24 -8.62 17.28 24.94
C ALA A 24 -8.87 18.58 25.73
N SER A 25 -9.25 18.45 27.00
CA SER A 25 -9.43 19.60 27.90
C SER A 25 -8.10 20.26 28.26
N ALA A 26 -7.07 19.45 28.51
CA ALA A 26 -5.75 19.89 28.94
C ALA A 26 -4.92 20.55 27.82
N VAL A 27 -5.12 20.20 26.55
CA VAL A 27 -4.30 20.66 25.40
C VAL A 27 -4.03 22.17 25.38
N ARG A 28 -5.01 22.99 25.77
CA ARG A 28 -4.88 24.46 25.79
C ARG A 28 -3.94 25.01 26.87
N TYR A 29 -3.61 24.19 27.86
CA TYR A 29 -2.77 24.54 29.01
C TYR A 29 -1.37 23.93 28.93
N LEU A 30 -1.10 23.10 27.91
CA LEU A 30 0.20 22.50 27.69
C LEU A 30 1.13 23.50 27.00
N GLU A 31 2.45 23.29 27.14
CA GLU A 31 3.44 23.97 26.31
C GLU A 31 3.06 23.77 24.82
N PRO A 32 3.18 24.81 23.97
CA PRO A 32 2.68 24.77 22.59
C PRO A 32 3.06 23.51 21.79
N SER A 33 4.33 23.07 21.85
CA SER A 33 4.79 21.89 21.10
C SER A 33 4.22 20.58 21.65
N LEU A 34 4.11 20.45 22.98
CA LEU A 34 3.42 19.32 23.61
C LEU A 34 1.91 19.33 23.34
N GLY A 35 1.29 20.50 23.37
CA GLY A 35 -0.13 20.68 23.05
C GLY A 35 -0.46 20.25 21.62
N GLU A 36 0.39 20.63 20.66
CA GLU A 36 0.32 20.15 19.28
C GLU A 36 0.50 18.63 19.20
N TYR A 37 1.51 18.09 19.89
CA TYR A 37 1.79 16.67 19.88
C TYR A 37 0.63 15.82 20.41
N VAL A 38 0.01 16.27 21.51
CA VAL A 38 -1.17 15.63 22.12
C VAL A 38 -2.39 15.74 21.20
N ARG A 39 -2.66 16.90 20.63
CA ARG A 39 -3.80 17.10 19.72
C ARG A 39 -3.75 16.15 18.53
N GLN A 40 -2.62 16.09 17.84
CA GLN A 40 -2.45 15.16 16.71
C GLN A 40 -2.51 13.69 17.12
N SER A 41 -2.14 13.36 18.37
CA SER A 41 -2.27 11.99 18.89
C SER A 41 -3.71 11.63 19.24
N LEU A 42 -4.56 12.60 19.58
CA LEU A 42 -5.99 12.42 19.79
C LEU A 42 -6.73 12.22 18.46
N ASP A 43 -6.35 12.98 17.43
CA ASP A 43 -6.95 12.87 16.08
C ASP A 43 -6.49 11.60 15.36
N HIS A 44 -5.20 11.28 15.48
CA HIS A 44 -4.59 10.13 14.82
C HIS A 44 -3.90 9.26 15.88
N PRO A 45 -4.54 8.25 16.47
CA PRO A 45 -3.90 7.40 17.47
C PRO A 45 -2.74 6.59 16.88
N TYR A 46 -1.65 6.39 17.64
CA TYR A 46 -0.44 5.70 17.17
C TYR A 46 -0.69 4.37 16.48
N HIS A 47 -1.49 3.49 17.09
CA HIS A 47 -1.77 2.15 16.54
C HIS A 47 -2.73 2.14 15.34
N LEU A 48 -3.39 3.27 15.06
CA LEU A 48 -4.33 3.42 13.95
C LEU A 48 -3.76 4.31 12.83
N SER A 49 -2.49 4.70 12.95
CA SER A 49 -1.85 5.66 12.04
C SER A 49 -0.69 5.02 11.31
N LEU A 50 -0.37 5.58 10.14
CA LEU A 50 0.80 5.18 9.38
C LEU A 50 2.09 5.50 10.16
N THR A 51 2.99 4.53 10.29
CA THR A 51 4.25 4.69 11.04
C THR A 51 5.07 5.87 10.53
N GLN A 52 5.15 6.07 9.20
CA GLN A 52 5.92 7.20 8.63
C GLN A 52 5.32 8.56 9.01
N TYR A 53 3.99 8.67 9.06
CA TYR A 53 3.31 9.86 9.52
C TYR A 53 3.63 10.12 11.00
N LYS A 54 3.57 9.07 11.83
CA LYS A 54 3.91 9.16 13.26
C LYS A 54 5.38 9.45 13.54
N ALA A 55 6.29 8.91 12.74
CA ALA A 55 7.72 9.17 12.86
C ALA A 55 8.04 10.65 12.60
N ARG A 56 7.44 11.26 11.56
CA ARG A 56 7.61 12.70 11.28
C ARG A 56 7.05 13.57 12.37
N HIS A 57 5.85 13.26 12.84
CA HIS A 57 5.21 14.00 13.94
C HIS A 57 6.03 13.93 15.23
N HIS A 58 6.51 12.73 15.57
CA HIS A 58 7.34 12.53 16.75
C HIS A 58 8.70 13.23 16.63
N LEU A 59 9.33 13.18 15.46
CA LEU A 59 10.57 13.92 15.21
C LEU A 59 10.37 15.44 15.38
N ALA A 60 9.29 16.00 14.85
CA ALA A 60 9.00 17.42 14.98
C ALA A 60 8.86 17.84 16.46
N TYR A 61 8.22 17.00 17.27
CA TYR A 61 8.15 17.21 18.72
C TYR A 61 9.51 17.05 19.42
N LEU A 62 10.32 16.05 19.07
CA LEU A 62 11.66 15.92 19.65
C LEU A 62 12.56 17.12 19.34
N GLN A 63 12.43 17.69 18.14
CA GLN A 63 13.19 18.87 17.71
C GLN A 63 12.77 20.16 18.42
N SER A 64 11.57 20.22 19.01
CA SER A 64 11.11 21.37 19.79
C SER A 64 11.55 21.32 21.26
N LEU A 65 12.06 20.19 21.74
CA LEU A 65 12.48 20.04 23.13
C LEU A 65 13.77 20.82 23.42
N PRO A 66 13.95 21.35 24.65
CA PRO A 66 15.16 22.07 25.05
C PRO A 66 16.44 21.22 25.01
N VAL A 67 16.31 19.92 25.31
CA VAL A 67 17.42 18.96 25.29
C VAL A 67 17.29 18.11 24.03
N ARG A 68 18.19 18.32 23.07
CA ARG A 68 18.18 17.66 21.76
C ARG A 68 19.25 16.59 21.67
N ASP A 69 18.84 15.40 21.28
CA ASP A 69 19.76 14.34 20.87
C ASP A 69 20.12 14.52 19.39
N THR A 70 21.19 15.27 19.14
CA THR A 70 21.67 15.56 17.78
C THR A 70 22.13 14.30 17.02
N ALA A 71 22.52 13.23 17.72
CA ALA A 71 22.91 11.98 17.08
C ALA A 71 21.66 11.25 16.56
N LEU A 72 20.61 11.16 17.37
CA LEU A 72 19.32 10.61 16.98
C LEU A 72 18.72 11.38 15.81
N GLU A 73 18.70 12.71 15.87
CA GLU A 73 18.15 13.55 14.79
C GLU A 73 18.87 13.32 13.45
N ARG A 74 20.21 13.24 13.47
CA ARG A 74 21.01 12.95 12.27
C ARG A 74 20.70 11.56 11.71
N LEU A 75 20.57 10.56 12.58
CA LEU A 75 20.21 9.20 12.18
C LEU A 75 18.85 9.17 11.49
N VAL A 76 17.83 9.78 12.11
CA VAL A 76 16.48 9.83 11.57
C VAL A 76 16.44 10.60 10.25
N ALA A 77 17.14 11.73 10.14
CA ALA A 77 17.23 12.48 8.89
C ALA A 77 17.88 11.67 7.76
N ALA A 78 18.98 10.97 8.04
CA ALA A 78 19.65 10.11 7.08
C ALA A 78 18.75 8.94 6.63
N GLU A 79 18.00 8.34 7.56
CA GLU A 79 17.04 7.27 7.25
C GLU A 79 15.89 7.77 6.37
N PHE A 80 15.32 8.95 6.65
CA PHE A 80 14.31 9.57 5.79
C PHE A 80 14.84 9.85 4.39
N GLN A 81 16.06 10.36 4.26
CA GLN A 81 16.68 10.63 2.96
C GLN A 81 16.89 9.34 2.17
N LEU A 82 17.37 8.28 2.82
CA LEU A 82 17.60 6.99 2.20
C LEU A 82 16.28 6.34 1.72
N ASN A 83 15.26 6.32 2.58
CA ASN A 83 13.94 5.79 2.24
C ASN A 83 13.30 6.60 1.09
N ARG A 84 13.41 7.93 1.10
CA ARG A 84 12.93 8.78 0.00
C ARG A 84 13.60 8.42 -1.33
N SER A 85 14.93 8.28 -1.34
CA SER A 85 15.68 7.90 -2.55
C SER A 85 15.26 6.52 -3.06
N LEU A 86 15.08 5.56 -2.16
CA LEU A 86 14.60 4.22 -2.49
C LEU A 86 13.20 4.25 -3.12
N HIS A 87 12.25 4.96 -2.50
CA HIS A 87 10.89 5.10 -3.01
C HIS A 87 10.86 5.82 -4.37
N GLN A 88 11.73 6.79 -4.61
CA GLN A 88 11.86 7.44 -5.93
C GLN A 88 12.30 6.45 -7.02
N LYS A 89 13.27 5.58 -6.72
CA LYS A 89 13.71 4.52 -7.65
C LYS A 89 12.60 3.52 -7.92
N GLU A 90 11.85 3.12 -6.88
CA GLU A 90 10.68 2.23 -7.01
C GLU A 90 9.61 2.85 -7.91
N MET A 91 9.23 4.11 -7.66
CA MET A 91 8.24 4.84 -8.49
C MET A 91 8.69 4.96 -9.95
N GLN A 92 9.97 5.21 -10.22
CA GLN A 92 10.50 5.25 -11.58
C GLN A 92 10.45 3.88 -12.28
N ALA A 93 10.72 2.79 -11.56
CA ALA A 93 10.60 1.44 -12.10
C ALA A 93 9.14 1.07 -12.40
N ILE A 94 8.24 1.38 -11.47
CA ILE A 94 6.80 1.15 -11.61
C ILE A 94 6.24 1.96 -12.79
N LYS A 95 6.59 3.24 -12.89
CA LYS A 95 6.12 4.09 -13.99
C LYS A 95 6.60 3.57 -15.34
N ARG A 96 7.86 3.14 -15.46
CA ARG A 96 8.38 2.55 -16.70
C ARG A 96 7.63 1.29 -17.09
N TRP A 97 7.50 0.35 -16.15
CA TRP A 97 6.72 -0.87 -16.35
C TRP A 97 5.28 -0.59 -16.77
N TRP A 98 4.61 0.36 -16.13
CA TRP A 98 3.22 0.72 -16.44
C TRP A 98 3.07 1.30 -17.85
N MET A 99 4.00 2.16 -18.27
CA MET A 99 4.01 2.71 -19.63
C MET A 99 4.31 1.63 -20.68
N GLU A 100 5.22 0.71 -20.39
CA GLU A 100 5.54 -0.42 -21.27
C GLU A 100 4.37 -1.40 -21.41
N LEU A 101 3.52 -1.51 -20.38
CA LEU A 101 2.36 -2.39 -20.38
C LEU A 101 1.26 -1.93 -21.37
N GLY A 102 1.16 -0.63 -21.64
CA GLY A 102 0.28 -0.09 -22.69
C GLY A 102 -1.23 -0.16 -22.43
N LEU A 103 -1.68 -0.67 -21.28
CA LEU A 103 -3.12 -0.90 -21.01
C LEU A 103 -3.96 0.38 -21.01
N VAL A 104 -3.40 1.50 -20.56
CA VAL A 104 -4.13 2.79 -20.54
C VAL A 104 -4.47 3.25 -21.96
N GLN A 105 -3.60 2.98 -22.93
CA GLN A 105 -3.82 3.34 -24.33
C GLN A 105 -4.84 2.40 -24.99
N GLU A 106 -4.82 1.11 -24.63
CA GLU A 106 -5.76 0.12 -25.17
C GLU A 106 -7.15 0.19 -24.52
N ILE A 107 -7.23 0.63 -23.26
CA ILE A 107 -8.46 0.65 -22.47
C ILE A 107 -8.66 2.05 -21.86
N PRO A 108 -9.05 3.08 -22.65
CA PRO A 108 -9.04 4.48 -22.20
C PRO A 108 -9.93 4.81 -20.99
N VAL A 109 -10.87 3.92 -20.65
CA VAL A 109 -11.78 4.08 -19.50
C VAL A 109 -11.08 3.77 -18.16
N VAL A 110 -9.96 3.04 -18.16
CA VAL A 110 -9.28 2.64 -16.93
C VAL A 110 -8.55 3.81 -16.29
N ARG A 111 -8.54 3.84 -14.96
CA ARG A 111 -7.87 4.86 -14.17
C ARG A 111 -6.36 4.78 -14.37
N ASP A 112 -5.71 5.86 -14.79
CA ASP A 112 -4.25 5.95 -14.85
C ASP A 112 -3.68 6.62 -13.58
N GLN A 113 -3.59 5.85 -12.49
CA GLN A 113 -3.20 6.37 -11.18
C GLN A 113 -2.13 5.52 -10.48
N VAL A 114 -1.21 4.91 -11.24
CA VAL A 114 -0.21 3.96 -10.73
C VAL A 114 0.65 4.49 -9.58
N LEU A 115 0.96 5.80 -9.58
CA LEU A 115 1.72 6.43 -8.49
C LEU A 115 0.87 6.59 -7.21
N LYS A 116 -0.44 6.76 -7.32
CA LYS A 116 -1.34 6.74 -6.15
C LYS A 116 -1.46 5.32 -5.61
N TRP A 117 -1.54 4.33 -6.47
CA TRP A 117 -1.64 2.92 -6.06
C TRP A 117 -0.36 2.43 -5.36
N TYR A 118 0.80 2.91 -5.79
CA TYR A 118 2.07 2.67 -5.11
C TYR A 118 2.04 3.08 -3.62
N MET A 119 1.29 4.13 -3.27
CA MET A 119 1.15 4.61 -1.88
C MET A 119 0.75 3.48 -0.93
N TRP A 120 -0.18 2.61 -1.34
CA TRP A 120 -0.64 1.48 -0.52
C TRP A 120 0.51 0.53 -0.17
N SER A 121 1.28 0.12 -1.17
CA SER A 121 2.44 -0.77 -0.96
C SER A 121 3.52 -0.12 -0.09
N MET A 122 3.76 1.18 -0.28
CA MET A 122 4.73 1.97 0.46
C MET A 122 4.37 2.09 1.94
N THR A 123 3.09 2.24 2.23
CA THR A 123 2.59 2.32 3.61
C THR A 123 2.49 0.97 4.31
N ALA A 124 2.15 -0.08 3.56
CA ALA A 124 1.97 -1.43 4.10
C ALA A 124 3.29 -2.14 4.40
N LEU A 125 4.30 -1.99 3.53
CA LEU A 125 5.59 -2.66 3.68
C LEU A 125 6.70 -1.67 3.99
N GLN A 126 7.03 -1.59 5.28
CA GLN A 126 8.07 -0.68 5.78
C GLN A 126 9.44 -1.36 5.84
N GLY A 127 10.48 -0.58 5.53
CA GLY A 127 11.86 -1.07 5.56
C GLY A 127 12.45 -1.34 4.17
N ARG A 128 13.77 -1.28 4.10
CA ARG A 128 14.52 -1.32 2.83
C ARG A 128 14.49 -2.70 2.17
N SER A 129 14.48 -3.77 2.97
CA SER A 129 14.40 -5.17 2.51
C SER A 129 13.15 -5.47 1.68
N PHE A 130 12.07 -4.71 1.87
CA PHE A 130 10.80 -4.93 1.16
C PHE A 130 10.68 -4.15 -0.15
N SER A 131 11.77 -3.54 -0.64
CA SER A 131 11.75 -2.72 -1.86
C SER A 131 11.15 -3.44 -3.07
N ARG A 132 11.62 -4.65 -3.36
CA ARG A 132 11.09 -5.45 -4.47
C ARG A 132 9.62 -5.82 -4.25
N HIS A 133 9.26 -6.22 -3.02
CA HIS A 133 7.89 -6.59 -2.67
C HIS A 133 6.92 -5.42 -2.89
N ARG A 134 7.32 -4.18 -2.57
CA ARG A 134 6.50 -2.99 -2.86
C ARG A 134 6.24 -2.81 -4.35
N VAL A 135 7.28 -2.98 -5.18
CA VAL A 135 7.14 -2.92 -6.64
C VAL A 135 6.20 -4.01 -7.15
N GLN A 136 6.40 -5.26 -6.72
CA GLN A 136 5.56 -6.40 -7.12
C GLN A 136 4.10 -6.24 -6.68
N ILE A 137 3.84 -5.86 -5.43
CA ILE A 137 2.49 -5.60 -4.92
C ILE A 137 1.84 -4.44 -5.68
N THR A 138 2.60 -3.38 -6.02
CA THR A 138 2.03 -2.28 -6.81
C THR A 138 1.58 -2.75 -8.18
N LYS A 139 2.31 -3.65 -8.84
CA LYS A 139 1.87 -4.25 -10.11
C LYS A 139 0.55 -4.99 -9.95
N ILE A 140 0.40 -5.78 -8.88
CA ILE A 140 -0.85 -6.49 -8.56
C ILE A 140 -1.98 -5.50 -8.31
N ILE A 141 -1.78 -4.50 -7.45
CA ILE A 141 -2.80 -3.47 -7.14
C ILE A 141 -3.24 -2.75 -8.43
N ALA A 142 -2.29 -2.39 -9.30
CA ALA A 142 -2.60 -1.74 -10.56
C ALA A 142 -3.51 -2.60 -11.45
N LEU A 143 -3.21 -3.89 -11.57
CA LEU A 143 -4.03 -4.83 -12.33
C LEU A 143 -5.42 -5.04 -11.70
N VAL A 144 -5.52 -5.06 -10.37
CA VAL A 144 -6.82 -5.10 -9.68
C VAL A 144 -7.68 -3.91 -10.07
N TYR A 145 -7.14 -2.69 -10.06
CA TYR A 145 -7.89 -1.49 -10.50
C TYR A 145 -8.30 -1.54 -11.98
N VAL A 146 -7.45 -2.09 -12.86
CA VAL A 146 -7.80 -2.26 -14.28
C VAL A 146 -8.96 -3.25 -14.44
N VAL A 147 -8.90 -4.39 -13.77
CA VAL A 147 -9.96 -5.41 -13.81
C VAL A 147 -11.26 -4.83 -13.24
N ASP A 148 -11.20 -4.13 -12.12
CA ASP A 148 -12.33 -3.41 -11.50
C ASP A 148 -12.98 -2.42 -12.48
N ASP A 149 -12.17 -1.57 -13.14
CA ASP A 149 -12.68 -0.63 -14.16
C ASP A 149 -13.30 -1.33 -15.37
N ILE A 150 -12.70 -2.44 -15.82
CA ILE A 150 -13.27 -3.24 -16.91
C ILE A 150 -14.66 -3.75 -16.49
N PHE A 151 -14.76 -4.30 -15.28
CA PHE A 151 -15.98 -4.92 -14.79
C PHE A 151 -17.11 -3.92 -14.52
N ASP A 152 -16.77 -2.75 -13.99
CA ASP A 152 -17.75 -1.76 -13.57
C ASP A 152 -18.17 -0.79 -14.70
N LEU A 153 -17.29 -0.51 -15.67
CA LEU A 153 -17.48 0.62 -16.58
C LEU A 153 -17.72 0.23 -18.04
N VAL A 154 -17.29 -0.95 -18.50
CA VAL A 154 -17.29 -1.26 -19.94
C VAL A 154 -17.73 -2.68 -20.29
N ALA A 155 -17.41 -3.69 -19.48
CA ALA A 155 -17.67 -5.08 -19.85
C ALA A 155 -19.16 -5.44 -19.83
N THR A 156 -19.58 -6.21 -20.83
CA THR A 156 -20.89 -6.87 -20.83
C THR A 156 -20.86 -8.16 -20.00
N LEU A 157 -22.03 -8.63 -19.56
CA LEU A 157 -22.17 -9.86 -18.76
C LEU A 157 -21.55 -11.10 -19.44
N ASP A 158 -21.66 -11.18 -20.77
CA ASP A 158 -21.08 -12.27 -21.57
C ASP A 158 -19.54 -12.18 -21.59
N GLU A 159 -18.99 -10.98 -21.78
CA GLU A 159 -17.53 -10.75 -21.74
C GLU A 159 -16.95 -11.02 -20.34
N LEU A 160 -17.67 -10.64 -19.29
CA LEU A 160 -17.30 -10.97 -17.91
C LEU A 160 -17.25 -12.47 -17.67
N SER A 161 -18.22 -13.20 -18.21
CA SER A 161 -18.25 -14.66 -18.12
C SER A 161 -17.04 -15.27 -18.85
N LEU A 162 -16.71 -14.77 -20.04
CA LEU A 162 -15.52 -15.21 -20.78
C LEU A 162 -14.21 -14.92 -20.03
N PHE A 163 -14.10 -13.73 -19.43
CA PHE A 163 -12.93 -13.35 -18.64
C PHE A 163 -12.77 -14.24 -17.40
N ALA A 164 -13.86 -14.52 -16.68
CA ALA A 164 -13.85 -15.41 -15.54
C ALA A 164 -13.44 -16.84 -15.91
N GLU A 165 -13.92 -17.36 -17.04
CA GLU A 165 -13.49 -18.67 -17.54
C GLU A 165 -12.01 -18.68 -17.94
N ALA A 166 -11.51 -17.60 -18.56
CA ALA A 166 -10.08 -17.48 -18.87
C ALA A 166 -9.21 -17.50 -17.60
N VAL A 167 -9.61 -16.78 -16.55
CA VAL A 167 -8.93 -16.79 -15.24
C VAL A 167 -8.97 -18.20 -14.61
N LYS A 168 -10.09 -18.92 -14.69
CA LYS A 168 -10.18 -20.31 -14.20
C LYS A 168 -9.24 -21.26 -14.94
N MET A 169 -9.14 -21.13 -16.26
CA MET A 169 -8.25 -21.97 -17.08
C MET A 169 -6.77 -21.68 -16.82
N TRP A 170 -6.42 -20.40 -16.62
CA TRP A 170 -5.08 -19.94 -16.26
C TRP A 170 -3.95 -20.49 -17.16
N ASN A 171 -4.09 -20.32 -18.48
CA ASN A 171 -3.06 -20.68 -19.45
C ASN A 171 -2.87 -19.57 -20.50
N SER A 172 -1.83 -19.68 -21.32
CA SER A 172 -1.49 -18.65 -22.33
C SER A 172 -2.52 -18.55 -23.46
N THR A 173 -3.22 -19.64 -23.80
CA THR A 173 -4.20 -19.70 -24.89
C THR A 173 -5.58 -19.21 -24.47
N ALA A 174 -5.87 -19.12 -23.16
CA ALA A 174 -7.13 -18.60 -22.61
C ALA A 174 -7.43 -17.16 -23.07
N ALA A 175 -6.41 -16.40 -23.44
CA ALA A 175 -6.54 -15.04 -23.91
C ALA A 175 -7.15 -14.96 -25.34
N GLU A 176 -7.11 -16.04 -26.11
CA GLU A 176 -7.53 -16.06 -27.52
C GLU A 176 -9.04 -15.88 -27.68
N SER A 177 -9.83 -16.40 -26.73
CA SER A 177 -11.29 -16.27 -26.72
C SER A 177 -11.78 -14.90 -26.21
N LEU A 178 -10.88 -14.07 -25.68
CA LEU A 178 -11.24 -12.77 -25.12
C LEU A 178 -11.26 -11.65 -26.18
N PRO A 179 -12.12 -10.62 -25.99
CA PRO A 179 -12.01 -9.35 -26.70
C PRO A 179 -10.60 -8.74 -26.59
N SER A 180 -10.22 -7.89 -27.55
CA SER A 180 -8.84 -7.35 -27.64
C SER A 180 -8.37 -6.70 -26.34
N TYR A 181 -9.18 -5.83 -25.72
CA TYR A 181 -8.83 -5.12 -24.50
C TYR A 181 -8.70 -6.08 -23.29
N MET A 182 -9.61 -7.04 -23.14
CA MET A 182 -9.57 -8.07 -22.10
C MET A 182 -8.40 -9.04 -22.27
N ARG A 183 -8.02 -9.34 -23.52
CA ARG A 183 -6.89 -10.19 -23.85
C ARG A 183 -5.58 -9.59 -23.33
N SER A 184 -5.36 -8.29 -23.56
CA SER A 184 -4.16 -7.60 -23.08
C SER A 184 -4.15 -7.53 -21.55
N CYS A 185 -5.29 -7.24 -20.92
CA CYS A 185 -5.43 -7.28 -19.47
C CYS A 185 -5.11 -8.67 -18.89
N TYR A 186 -5.68 -9.73 -19.46
CA TYR A 186 -5.43 -11.10 -19.02
C TYR A 186 -3.97 -11.51 -19.20
N LYS A 187 -3.34 -11.18 -20.34
CA LYS A 187 -1.91 -11.44 -20.57
C LYS A 187 -1.04 -10.75 -19.53
N ALA A 188 -1.32 -9.47 -19.24
CA ALA A 188 -0.62 -8.72 -18.21
C ALA A 188 -0.75 -9.39 -16.84
N LEU A 189 -1.97 -9.80 -16.47
CA LEU A 189 -2.29 -10.50 -15.23
C LEU A 189 -1.55 -11.83 -15.10
N TYR A 190 -1.60 -12.65 -16.15
CA TYR A 190 -0.92 -13.93 -16.22
C TYR A 190 0.61 -13.77 -16.09
N THR A 191 1.20 -12.87 -16.88
CA THR A 191 2.66 -12.62 -16.88
C THR A 191 3.14 -12.11 -15.52
N VAL A 192 2.52 -11.08 -14.97
CA VAL A 192 2.94 -10.50 -13.67
C VAL A 192 2.83 -11.54 -12.55
N THR A 193 1.76 -12.33 -12.53
CA THR A 193 1.55 -13.33 -11.49
C THR A 193 2.60 -14.44 -11.56
N ASN A 194 2.91 -14.93 -12.76
CA ASN A 194 3.93 -15.96 -12.94
C ASN A 194 5.35 -15.41 -12.66
N GLU A 195 5.67 -14.18 -13.06
CA GLU A 195 6.95 -13.53 -12.70
C GLU A 195 7.16 -13.46 -11.18
N ILE A 196 6.11 -13.13 -10.44
CA ILE A 196 6.14 -13.06 -8.98
C ILE A 196 6.32 -14.47 -8.39
N ALA A 197 5.60 -15.44 -8.91
CA ALA A 197 5.70 -16.82 -8.44
C ALA A 197 7.08 -17.43 -8.70
N ASP A 198 7.65 -17.23 -9.89
CA ASP A 198 9.01 -17.66 -10.25
C ASP A 198 10.06 -16.99 -9.35
N THR A 199 9.86 -15.72 -9.02
CA THR A 199 10.73 -15.01 -8.09
C THR A 199 10.66 -15.62 -6.70
N ALA A 200 9.45 -15.93 -6.20
CA ALA A 200 9.28 -16.57 -4.90
C ALA A 200 9.88 -17.98 -4.86
N GLU A 201 9.74 -18.77 -5.94
CA GLU A 201 10.34 -20.09 -6.05
C GLU A 201 11.87 -20.03 -6.00
N LYS A 202 12.49 -19.07 -6.71
CA LYS A 202 13.95 -18.88 -6.69
C LYS A 202 14.50 -18.53 -5.31
N GLU A 203 13.72 -17.84 -4.48
CA GLU A 203 14.18 -17.37 -3.16
C GLU A 203 13.86 -18.32 -2.02
N HIS A 204 12.71 -18.97 -2.08
CA HIS A 204 12.17 -19.75 -0.98
C HIS A 204 12.05 -21.25 -1.30
N GLY A 205 12.39 -21.65 -2.53
CA GLY A 205 12.31 -23.04 -2.98
C GLY A 205 10.88 -23.57 -3.13
N LEU A 206 9.88 -22.70 -3.10
CA LEU A 206 8.46 -23.05 -3.13
C LEU A 206 7.75 -22.31 -4.26
N ASN A 207 7.15 -23.08 -5.18
CA ASN A 207 6.30 -22.53 -6.22
C ASN A 207 4.90 -22.24 -5.68
N HIS A 208 4.58 -20.95 -5.51
CA HIS A 208 3.28 -20.50 -5.01
C HIS A 208 2.28 -20.11 -6.13
N VAL A 209 2.53 -20.46 -7.40
CA VAL A 209 1.63 -20.14 -8.54
C VAL A 209 0.20 -20.56 -8.24
N ASN A 210 0.00 -21.75 -7.67
CA ASN A 210 -1.34 -22.26 -7.37
C ASN A 210 -2.08 -21.44 -6.30
N HIS A 211 -1.38 -20.83 -5.35
CA HIS A 211 -1.98 -19.95 -4.36
C HIS A 211 -2.31 -18.59 -4.96
N LEU A 212 -1.40 -18.06 -5.78
CA LEU A 212 -1.61 -16.78 -6.47
C LEU A 212 -2.77 -16.88 -7.46
N ARG A 213 -2.84 -17.95 -8.25
CA ARG A 213 -3.97 -18.22 -9.16
C ARG A 213 -5.32 -18.25 -8.43
N LYS A 214 -5.39 -18.80 -7.22
CA LYS A 214 -6.64 -18.86 -6.44
C LYS A 214 -7.06 -17.49 -5.88
N ALA A 215 -6.15 -16.52 -5.83
CA ALA A 215 -6.40 -15.19 -5.30
C ALA A 215 -6.77 -14.17 -6.38
N VAL A 216 -6.65 -14.55 -7.65
CA VAL A 216 -7.12 -13.81 -8.83
C VAL A 216 -8.56 -14.20 -9.12
#